data_AF-A0AA96LRF8-F1
#
_entry.id   AF-A0AA96LRF8-F1
#
_cell.length_a   1.000
_cell.length_b   1.000
_cell.length_c   1.000
_cell.angle_alpha   90.00
_cell.angle_beta   90.00
_cell.angle_gamma   90.00
#
_symmetry.space_group_name_H-M   'P 1'
#
loop_
_entity.id
_entity.type
_entity.pdbx_description
1 polymer ?
#
loop_
_entity_poly.entity_id
_entity_poly.type
_entity_poly.pdbx_seq_one_letter_code
_entity_poly.pdbx_strand_id
1 'polypeptide(L)' 'MPTFIVTQLHSLFQEIPNDAISSLKVPAGRTVTAYADDNFAGTAWTFTSDNSNLTTTGNDNVISSFKIQSYLLIQS' A
#
# COMPACT_ATOMS: atom_id res chain seq x y z
N MET A 1 16.80 4.31 -25.31
CA MET A 1 16.46 3.87 -23.94
C MET A 1 15.03 4.33 -23.69
N PRO A 2 14.01 3.44 -23.66
CA PRO A 2 12.64 3.90 -23.45
C PRO A 2 12.48 4.41 -22.01
N THR A 3 12.03 5.66 -21.89
CA THR A 3 11.65 6.30 -20.63
C THR A 3 10.34 5.69 -20.15
N PHE A 4 10.38 4.95 -19.05
CA PHE A 4 9.17 4.53 -18.35
C PHE A 4 8.62 5.71 -17.55
N ILE A 5 7.60 6.38 -18.08
CA ILE A 5 6.85 7.40 -17.36
C ILE A 5 5.92 6.67 -16.38
N VAL A 6 5.99 7.04 -15.11
CA VAL A 6 5.29 6.43 -13.94
C VAL A 6 3.76 6.56 -14.02
N THR A 7 3.19 6.97 -15.15
CA THR A 7 1.74 7.06 -15.39
C THR A 7 1.12 5.76 -15.92
N GLN A 8 1.92 4.79 -16.35
CA GLN A 8 1.44 3.48 -16.88
C GLN A 8 1.41 2.36 -15.83
N LEU A 9 1.47 2.68 -14.54
CA LEU A 9 1.27 1.68 -13.47
C LEU A 9 -0.20 1.63 -13.04
N HIS A 10 -1.12 1.49 -13.99
CA HIS A 10 -2.57 1.42 -13.72
C HIS A 10 -3.13 0.00 -13.57
N SER A 11 -2.34 -1.08 -13.69
CA SER A 11 -2.93 -2.44 -13.66
C SER A 11 -1.94 -3.55 -13.32
N LEU A 12 -1.44 -3.59 -12.08
CA LEU A 12 -0.93 -4.85 -11.51
C LEU A 12 -1.36 -5.11 -10.05
N PHE A 13 -2.15 -4.22 -9.45
CA PHE A 13 -2.85 -4.58 -8.23
C PHE A 13 -4.09 -5.36 -8.66
N GLN A 14 -3.91 -6.67 -8.73
CA GLN A 14 -4.98 -7.66 -8.55
C GLN A 14 -5.97 -7.10 -7.52
N GLU A 15 -7.28 -7.12 -7.85
CA GLU A 15 -8.35 -6.61 -6.97
C GLU A 15 -8.01 -6.96 -5.52
N ILE A 16 -7.75 -5.93 -4.72
CA ILE A 16 -7.36 -6.14 -3.35
C ILE A 16 -8.62 -6.62 -2.63
N PRO A 17 -8.57 -7.76 -1.91
CA PRO A 17 -9.73 -8.23 -1.16
C PRO A 17 -10.23 -7.16 -0.20
N ASN A 18 -11.42 -6.62 -0.47
CA ASN A 18 -12.07 -5.64 0.39
C ASN A 18 -12.35 -6.26 1.76
N ASP A 19 -12.03 -5.53 2.82
CA ASP A 19 -12.37 -5.89 4.20
C ASP A 19 -11.94 -7.32 4.60
N ALA A 20 -10.84 -7.80 4.00
CA ALA A 20 -10.36 -9.17 4.21
C ALA A 20 -8.86 -9.25 4.51
N ILE A 21 -8.22 -8.08 4.70
CA ILE A 21 -6.78 -7.98 4.92
C ILE A 21 -6.49 -8.05 6.41
N SER A 22 -5.71 -9.05 6.80
CA SER A 22 -5.31 -9.31 8.19
C SER A 22 -3.80 -9.27 8.42
N SER A 23 -3.02 -9.15 7.34
CA SER A 23 -1.56 -9.02 7.38
C SER A 23 -1.03 -8.33 6.12
N LEU A 24 0.16 -7.76 6.21
CA LEU A 24 0.86 -7.15 5.08
C LEU A 24 2.37 -7.24 5.22
N LYS A 25 3.07 -7.21 4.08
CA LYS A 25 4.52 -7.06 4.02
C LYS A 25 4.89 -5.76 3.33
N VAL A 26 5.88 -5.05 3.87
CA VAL A 26 6.37 -3.78 3.33
C VAL A 26 7.80 -4.00 2.85
N PRO A 27 8.05 -3.96 1.52
CA PRO A 27 9.40 -4.06 1.00
C PRO A 27 10.30 -2.96 1.57
N ALA A 28 11.57 -3.30 1.83
CA ALA A 28 12.54 -2.35 2.36
C ALA A 28 12.63 -1.08 1.50
N GLY A 29 12.64 0.08 2.16
CA GLY A 29 12.70 1.39 1.49
C GLY A 29 11.38 1.84 0.86
N ARG A 30 10.25 1.18 1.17
CA ARG A 30 8.90 1.59 0.76
C ARG A 30 8.09 2.04 1.97
N THR A 31 7.12 2.90 1.69
CA THR A 31 6.05 3.25 2.63
C THR A 31 4.73 2.88 2.00
N VAL A 32 3.89 2.18 2.76
CA VAL A 32 2.54 1.77 2.33
C VAL A 32 1.52 2.54 3.16
N THR A 33 0.60 3.24 2.51
CA THR A 33 -0.56 3.86 3.17
C THR A 33 -1.80 3.08 2.78
N ALA A 34 -2.47 2.49 3.77
CA ALA A 34 -3.74 1.80 3.63
C ALA A 34 -4.90 2.73 3.98
N TYR A 35 -6.06 2.49 3.38
CA TYR A 35 -7.26 3.31 3.50
C TYR A 35 -8.47 2.43 3.76
N ALA A 36 -9.35 2.91 4.64
CA ALA A 36 -10.57 2.20 5.03
C ALA A 36 -11.61 2.15 3.91
N ASP A 37 -11.57 3.12 2.99
CA ASP A 37 -12.50 3.21 1.87
C ASP A 37 -11.77 3.12 0.53
N ASP A 38 -12.54 2.89 -0.54
CA ASP A 38 -12.08 2.95 -1.91
C ASP A 38 -11.57 4.35 -2.30
N ASN A 39 -10.83 4.42 -3.40
CA ASN A 39 -10.29 5.67 -3.95
C ASN A 39 -9.41 6.45 -2.97
N PHE A 40 -8.75 5.76 -2.04
CA PHE A 40 -7.79 6.33 -1.07
C PHE A 40 -8.44 7.31 -0.10
N ALA A 41 -9.63 6.97 0.41
CA ALA A 41 -10.43 7.78 1.32
C ALA A 41 -10.59 7.12 2.71
N GLY A 42 -11.30 7.80 3.62
CA GLY A 42 -11.56 7.29 4.96
C GLY A 42 -10.34 7.34 5.88
N THR A 43 -10.38 6.53 6.95
CA THR A 43 -9.28 6.37 7.89
C THR A 43 -8.05 5.83 7.18
N ALA A 44 -6.89 6.40 7.46
CA ALA A 44 -5.63 6.01 6.84
C ALA A 44 -4.63 5.46 7.86
N TRP A 45 -3.90 4.42 7.47
CA TRP A 45 -2.81 3.83 8.27
C TRP A 45 -1.53 3.78 7.43
N THR A 46 -0.40 4.10 8.05
CA THR A 46 0.91 4.07 7.38
C THR A 46 1.76 2.94 7.93
N PHE A 47 2.36 2.16 7.04
CA PHE A 47 3.24 1.04 7.35
C PHE A 47 4.60 1.23 6.67
N THR A 48 5.66 1.06 7.44
CA THR A 48 7.07 1.11 6.98
C THR A 48 7.81 -0.21 7.21
N SER A 49 7.12 -1.20 7.77
CA SER A 49 7.62 -2.55 8.03
C SER A 49 6.47 -3.56 7.96
N ASP A 50 6.82 -4.84 7.88
CA ASP A 50 5.86 -5.94 7.88
C ASP A 50 4.95 -5.90 9.12
N ASN A 51 3.68 -6.24 8.93
CA ASN A 51 2.75 -6.46 10.02
C ASN A 51 2.00 -7.78 9.79
N SER A 52 2.33 -8.78 10.59
CA SER A 52 1.74 -10.12 10.48
C SER A 52 0.36 -10.25 11.13
N ASN A 53 -0.09 -9.25 11.90
CA ASN A 53 -1.38 -9.28 12.58
C ASN A 53 -1.96 -7.86 12.78
N LEU A 54 -2.91 -7.50 11.89
CA LEU A 54 -3.56 -6.19 11.90
C LEU A 54 -4.60 -6.00 13.02
N THR A 55 -4.98 -7.05 13.75
CA THR A 55 -5.92 -6.91 14.88
C THR A 55 -5.34 -6.01 15.97
N THR A 56 -4.00 -6.02 16.10
CA THR A 56 -3.26 -5.25 17.10
C THR A 56 -3.18 -3.76 16.77
N THR A 57 -3.30 -3.41 15.48
CA THR A 57 -3.21 -2.04 14.98
C THR A 57 -4.58 -1.45 14.60
N GLY A 58 -5.66 -2.20 14.82
CA GLY A 58 -7.05 -1.75 14.67
C GLY A 58 -7.52 -1.58 13.23
N ASN A 59 -6.89 -2.31 12.30
CA ASN A 59 -7.11 -2.19 10.85
C ASN A 59 -7.20 -3.56 10.15
N ASP A 60 -7.56 -4.58 10.94
CA ASP A 60 -7.90 -5.91 10.44
C ASP A 60 -9.26 -5.88 9.73
N ASN A 61 -9.34 -6.46 8.54
CA ASN A 61 -10.60 -6.65 7.80
C ASN A 61 -11.41 -5.36 7.56
N VAL A 62 -10.73 -4.21 7.40
CA VAL A 62 -11.36 -2.91 7.14
C VAL A 62 -10.63 -2.08 6.08
N ILE A 63 -9.71 -2.68 5.32
CA ILE A 63 -8.91 -1.95 4.33
C ILE A 63 -9.44 -2.25 2.93
N SER A 64 -9.67 -1.19 2.15
CA SER A 64 -10.19 -1.27 0.78
C SER A 64 -9.22 -0.74 -0.28
N SER A 65 -8.27 0.13 0.08
CA SER A 65 -7.31 0.65 -0.90
C SER A 65 -5.93 1.00 -0.33
N PHE A 66 -4.90 1.06 -1.20
CA PHE A 66 -3.51 1.31 -0.80
C PHE A 66 -2.77 2.26 -1.75
N LYS A 67 -1.88 3.09 -1.19
CA LYS A 67 -0.82 3.78 -1.92
C LYS A 67 0.54 3.26 -1.49
N ILE A 68 1.41 3.02 -2.48
CA ILE A 68 2.81 2.67 -2.23
C ILE A 68 3.69 3.83 -2.66
N GLN A 69 4.35 4.46 -1.70
CA GLN A 69 5.36 5.45 -1.98
C GLN A 69 6.73 4.77 -2.12
N SER A 70 7.40 5.10 -3.22
CA SER A 70 8.74 4.61 -3.53
C SER A 70 9.69 5.78 -3.45
N TYR A 71 10.74 5.68 -2.63
CA TYR A 71 11.82 6.65 -2.74
C TYR A 71 12.59 6.37 -4.02
N LEU A 72 12.66 7.37 -4.90
CA LEU A 72 13.69 7.40 -5.94
C LEU A 72 15.01 7.70 -5.24
N LEU A 73 15.88 6.69 -5.13
CA LEU A 73 17.29 6.96 -4.85
C LEU A 73 17.83 7.65 -6.10
N ILE A 74 17.84 8.98 -6.09
CA ILE A 74 18.67 9.76 -7.00
C ILE A 74 20.12 9.38 -6.69
N GLN A 75 20.67 8.44 -7.46
CA GLN A 75 22.10 8.15 -7.40
C GLN A 75 22.83 9.35 -8.00
N SER A 76 23.70 9.93 -7.18
CA SER A 76 24.66 10.96 -7.54
C SER A 76 25.65 10.49 -8.59
#